data_AF-A0A9P1MC27-F1
#
_entry.id   AF-A0A9P1MC27-F1
#
_cell.length_a   1.000
_cell.length_b   1.000
_cell.length_c   1.000
_cell.angle_alpha   90.00
_cell.angle_beta   90.00
_cell.angle_gamma   90.00
#
_symmetry.space_group_name_H-M   'P 1'
#
loop_
_entity.id
_entity.type
_entity.pdbx_description
1 polymer ?
#
loop_
_entity_poly.entity_id
_entity_poly.type
_entity_poly.pdbx_seq_one_letter_code
_entity_poly.pdbx_strand_id
1 'polypeptide(L)'
;MARLLKELKVDSRPIAEKVKLYNDCNRQVAILCNHKRTVGASHEQQMEKLGDKIKGYQYKKWRAKQMILDVDPKQKKKKGADWFALEPELSEAWIIEHQEQLVEKERETITKKFQKENEKRVAEGEKPHPDKELKERLKAVAELQSKFKKENKSKKVAAEGRGATVEKLEQQIAKHDTQINNLKLQAEDREGNKEVALGTSKINYIDPRLTVVFARKFDVPIEKFFSKTLREKFNWAIKSVEDEDWEF
;
A
#
# COMPACT_ATOMS: atom_id res chain seq x y z
N MET A 1 -16.56 -16.84 17.79
CA MET A 1 -15.81 -16.91 16.52
C MET A 1 -16.46 -17.88 15.53
N ALA A 2 -16.65 -19.16 15.88
CA ALA A 2 -17.23 -20.18 14.99
C ALA A 2 -18.51 -19.72 14.27
N ARG A 3 -19.52 -19.24 15.02
CA ARG A 3 -20.77 -18.69 14.42
C ARG A 3 -20.51 -17.58 13.40
N LEU A 4 -19.68 -16.60 13.73
CA LEU A 4 -19.37 -15.47 12.86
C LEU A 4 -18.71 -15.92 11.55
N LEU A 5 -17.82 -16.92 11.61
CA LEU A 5 -17.17 -17.46 10.42
C LEU A 5 -18.13 -18.29 9.55
N LYS A 6 -19.10 -18.99 10.14
CA LYS A 6 -20.12 -19.75 9.41
C LYS A 6 -21.05 -18.83 8.58
N GLU A 7 -21.29 -17.61 9.05
CA GLU A 7 -22.12 -16.62 8.35
C GLU A 7 -21.43 -16.01 7.11
N LEU A 8 -20.12 -16.22 6.95
CA LEU A 8 -19.36 -15.68 5.83
C LEU A 8 -19.55 -16.51 4.56
N LYS A 9 -19.82 -15.83 3.45
CA LYS A 9 -19.87 -16.44 2.12
C LYS A 9 -18.47 -16.53 1.53
N VAL A 10 -18.10 -17.72 1.08
CA VAL A 10 -16.89 -17.94 0.27
C VAL A 10 -17.11 -17.32 -1.09
N ASP A 11 -16.20 -16.45 -1.49
CA ASP A 11 -16.22 -15.80 -2.79
C ASP A 11 -14.80 -15.53 -3.30
N SER A 12 -14.73 -15.02 -4.53
CA SER A 12 -13.49 -14.69 -5.22
C SER A 12 -12.92 -13.33 -4.80
N ARG A 13 -13.25 -12.81 -3.61
CA ARG A 13 -12.75 -11.51 -3.19
C ARG A 13 -11.23 -11.53 -2.97
N PRO A 14 -10.52 -10.40 -3.11
CA PRO A 14 -9.09 -10.33 -2.89
C PRO A 14 -8.68 -10.77 -1.48
N ILE A 15 -7.46 -11.33 -1.37
CA ILE A 15 -6.90 -11.80 -0.08
C ILE A 15 -6.96 -10.72 1.00
N ALA A 16 -6.71 -9.44 0.66
CA ALA A 16 -6.75 -8.34 1.62
C ALA A 16 -8.15 -8.17 2.25
N GLU A 17 -9.22 -8.32 1.46
CA GLU A 17 -10.60 -8.24 1.95
C GLU A 17 -10.95 -9.45 2.82
N LYS A 18 -10.50 -10.66 2.42
CA LYS A 18 -10.68 -11.88 3.22
C LYS A 18 -10.01 -11.75 4.60
N VAL A 19 -8.81 -11.17 4.64
CA VAL A 19 -8.10 -10.89 5.91
C VAL A 19 -8.87 -9.88 6.76
N LYS A 20 -9.41 -8.81 6.15
CA LYS A 20 -10.24 -7.83 6.86
C LYS A 20 -11.49 -8.47 7.46
N LEU A 21 -12.20 -9.32 6.72
CA LEU A 21 -13.38 -10.05 7.26
C LEU A 21 -13.02 -10.86 8.50
N TYR A 22 -11.91 -11.60 8.45
CA TYR A 22 -11.45 -12.36 9.60
C TYR A 22 -11.18 -11.44 10.80
N ASN A 23 -10.51 -10.30 10.57
CA ASN A 23 -10.25 -9.31 11.61
C ASN A 23 -11.54 -8.70 12.17
N ASP A 24 -12.53 -8.42 11.32
CA ASP A 24 -13.85 -7.93 11.74
C ASP A 24 -14.57 -8.97 12.63
N CYS A 25 -14.50 -10.26 12.30
CA CYS A 25 -15.01 -11.34 13.16
C CYS A 25 -14.24 -11.44 14.49
N ASN A 26 -12.91 -11.37 14.45
CA ASN A 26 -12.08 -11.38 15.66
C ASN A 26 -12.35 -10.15 16.55
N ARG A 27 -12.57 -8.98 15.94
CA ARG A 27 -12.92 -7.74 16.65
C ARG A 27 -14.23 -7.89 17.40
N GLN A 28 -15.25 -8.50 16.79
CA GLN A 28 -16.49 -8.80 17.50
C GLN A 28 -16.25 -9.71 18.71
N VAL A 29 -15.44 -10.75 18.57
CA VAL A 29 -15.06 -11.61 19.71
C VAL A 29 -14.32 -10.81 20.79
N ALA A 30 -13.38 -9.95 20.41
CA ALA A 30 -12.63 -9.13 21.35
C ALA A 30 -13.52 -8.13 22.09
N ILE A 31 -14.53 -7.56 21.42
CA ILE A 31 -15.55 -6.70 22.05
C ILE A 31 -16.39 -7.50 23.05
N LEU A 32 -16.84 -8.71 22.68
CA LEU A 32 -17.58 -9.60 23.58
C LEU A 32 -16.76 -10.01 24.80
N CYS A 33 -15.46 -10.24 24.64
CA CYS A 33 -14.52 -10.53 25.73
C CYS A 33 -14.06 -9.28 26.50
N ASN A 34 -14.57 -8.08 26.18
CA ASN A 34 -14.19 -6.80 26.77
C ASN A 34 -12.66 -6.52 26.73
N HIS A 35 -11.97 -6.97 25.68
CA HIS A 35 -10.56 -6.66 25.45
C HIS A 35 -10.38 -5.26 24.88
N LYS A 36 -10.67 -4.25 25.70
CA LYS A 36 -10.47 -2.85 25.37
C LYS A 36 -8.98 -2.48 25.47
N ARG A 37 -8.57 -1.50 24.67
CA ARG A 37 -7.29 -0.80 24.83
C ARG A 37 -7.49 0.69 24.60
N THR A 38 -6.63 1.50 25.17
CA THR A 38 -6.57 2.93 24.83
C THR A 38 -6.04 3.11 23.41
N VAL A 39 -6.50 4.17 22.74
CA VAL A 39 -5.96 4.56 21.44
C VAL A 39 -4.48 4.92 21.62
N GLY A 40 -3.61 4.30 20.83
CA GLY A 40 -2.17 4.56 20.92
C GLY A 40 -1.84 6.00 20.53
N ALA A 41 -0.89 6.63 21.21
CA ALA A 41 -0.49 8.02 20.97
C ALA A 41 0.00 8.30 19.53
N SER A 42 0.47 7.26 18.81
CA SER A 42 0.91 7.37 17.41
C SER A 42 -0.17 6.99 16.39
N HIS A 43 -1.40 6.69 16.82
CA HIS A 43 -2.47 6.23 15.93
C HIS A 43 -2.79 7.26 14.86
N GLU A 44 -2.99 8.52 15.25
CA GLU A 44 -3.29 9.63 14.35
C GLU A 44 -2.19 9.82 13.29
N GLN A 45 -0.93 9.91 13.73
CA GLN A 45 0.23 10.01 12.83
C GLN A 45 0.35 8.80 11.88
N GLN A 46 -0.07 7.61 12.30
CA GLN A 46 -0.06 6.42 11.45
C GLN A 46 -1.18 6.47 10.41
N MET A 47 -2.36 6.99 10.78
CA MET A 47 -3.48 7.19 9.88
C MET A 47 -3.20 8.28 8.85
N GLU A 48 -2.58 9.39 9.27
CA GLU A 48 -2.10 10.45 8.39
C GLU A 48 -1.13 9.90 7.34
N LYS A 49 -0.11 9.15 7.78
CA LYS A 49 0.86 8.48 6.88
C LYS A 49 0.19 7.50 5.90
N LEU A 50 -0.89 6.83 6.30
CA LEU A 50 -1.66 5.96 5.39
C LEU A 50 -2.45 6.81 4.39
N GLY A 51 -3.07 7.89 4.84
CA GLY A 51 -3.76 8.87 3.99
C GLY A 51 -2.83 9.46 2.93
N ASP A 52 -1.64 9.91 3.32
CA ASP A 52 -0.65 10.46 2.38
C ASP A 52 -0.16 9.42 1.37
N LYS A 53 -0.02 8.16 1.78
CA LYS A 53 0.29 7.06 0.84
C LYS A 53 -0.84 6.84 -0.16
N ILE A 54 -2.10 6.87 0.29
CA ILE A 54 -3.27 6.75 -0.58
C ILE A 54 -3.29 7.90 -1.59
N LYS A 55 -3.13 9.15 -1.14
CA LYS A 55 -3.03 10.33 -2.00
C LYS A 55 -1.87 10.23 -2.99
N GLY A 56 -0.70 9.75 -2.55
CA GLY A 56 0.44 9.49 -3.43
C GLY A 56 0.13 8.51 -4.56
N TYR A 57 -0.63 7.43 -4.29
CA TYR A 57 -1.06 6.50 -5.34
C TYR A 57 -2.19 7.07 -6.21
N GLN A 58 -3.13 7.82 -5.65
CA GLN A 58 -4.15 8.55 -6.43
C GLN A 58 -3.50 9.54 -7.39
N TYR A 59 -2.47 10.26 -6.95
CA TYR A 59 -1.69 11.15 -7.79
C TYR A 59 -0.99 10.41 -8.94
N LYS A 60 -0.34 9.27 -8.65
CA LYS A 60 0.28 8.43 -9.70
C LYS A 60 -0.76 7.91 -10.70
N LYS A 61 -1.92 7.44 -10.22
CA LYS A 61 -3.05 7.03 -11.06
C LYS A 61 -3.51 8.19 -11.95
N TRP A 62 -3.71 9.36 -11.37
CA TRP A 62 -4.11 10.56 -12.12
C TRP A 62 -3.06 10.96 -13.17
N ARG A 63 -1.77 10.99 -12.84
CA ARG A 63 -0.72 11.24 -13.83
C ARG A 63 -0.75 10.24 -14.98
N ALA A 64 -0.91 8.95 -14.70
CA ALA A 64 -1.02 7.92 -15.74
C ALA A 64 -2.25 8.15 -16.64
N LYS A 65 -3.39 8.59 -16.07
CA LYS A 65 -4.57 9.01 -16.86
C LYS A 65 -4.24 10.20 -17.76
N GLN A 66 -3.53 11.22 -17.26
CA GLN A 66 -3.13 12.36 -18.08
C GLN A 66 -2.15 11.97 -19.20
N MET A 67 -1.20 11.07 -18.92
CA MET A 67 -0.28 10.53 -19.93
C MET A 67 -1.03 9.78 -21.05
N ILE A 68 -2.15 9.12 -20.76
CA ILE A 68 -2.99 8.50 -21.79
C ILE A 68 -3.54 9.55 -22.76
N LEU A 69 -3.91 10.75 -22.28
CA LEU A 69 -4.36 11.85 -23.15
C LEU A 69 -3.25 12.42 -24.02
N ASP A 70 -2.01 12.39 -23.53
CA ASP A 70 -0.84 12.81 -24.30
C ASP A 70 -0.51 11.80 -25.42
N VAL A 71 -0.64 10.49 -25.14
CA VAL A 71 -0.44 9.41 -26.13
C VAL A 71 -1.59 9.33 -27.14
N ASP A 72 -2.84 9.33 -26.68
CA ASP A 72 -4.03 9.25 -27.53
C ASP A 72 -5.14 10.18 -27.01
N PRO A 73 -5.22 11.43 -27.53
CA PRO A 73 -6.26 12.39 -27.14
C PRO A 73 -7.70 11.89 -27.39
N LYS A 74 -7.91 10.91 -28.29
CA LYS A 74 -9.25 10.37 -28.57
C LYS A 74 -9.80 9.56 -27.39
N GLN A 75 -8.94 9.13 -26.46
CA GLN A 75 -9.36 8.44 -25.24
C GLN A 75 -10.27 9.29 -24.35
N LYS A 76 -10.17 10.63 -24.43
CA LYS A 76 -11.10 11.53 -23.73
C LYS A 76 -12.55 11.30 -24.14
N LYS A 77 -12.80 11.03 -25.42
CA LYS A 77 -14.15 10.71 -25.93
C LYS A 77 -14.59 9.30 -25.56
N LYS A 78 -13.66 8.34 -25.55
CA LYS A 78 -13.93 6.93 -25.27
C LYS A 78 -14.26 6.66 -23.80
N LYS A 79 -13.51 7.26 -22.87
CA LYS A 79 -13.64 7.04 -21.43
C LYS A 79 -14.43 8.13 -20.70
N GLY A 80 -14.77 9.22 -21.38
CA GLY A 80 -15.45 10.38 -20.80
C GLY A 80 -14.47 11.34 -20.09
N ALA A 81 -14.84 12.63 -20.01
CA ALA A 81 -13.99 13.65 -19.42
C ALA A 81 -13.77 13.44 -17.91
N ASP A 82 -14.79 12.96 -17.21
CA ASP A 82 -14.77 12.74 -15.76
C ASP A 82 -13.76 11.66 -15.35
N TRP A 83 -13.50 10.68 -16.22
CA TRP A 83 -12.50 9.65 -15.93
C TRP A 83 -11.09 10.24 -15.78
N PHE A 84 -10.81 11.35 -16.45
CA PHE A 84 -9.54 12.09 -16.39
C PHE A 84 -9.54 13.24 -15.38
N ALA A 85 -10.66 13.47 -14.68
CA ALA A 85 -10.73 14.51 -13.67
C ALA A 85 -9.76 14.23 -12.52
N LEU A 86 -9.32 15.32 -11.87
CA LEU A 86 -8.55 15.25 -10.66
C LEU A 86 -9.45 14.74 -9.53
N GLU A 87 -8.97 13.77 -8.74
CA GLU A 87 -9.70 13.26 -7.59
C GLU A 87 -9.90 14.42 -6.57
N PRO A 88 -11.10 14.63 -6.00
CA PRO A 88 -11.37 15.77 -5.13
C PRO A 88 -10.44 15.90 -3.91
N GLU A 89 -9.86 14.79 -3.46
CA GLU A 89 -8.93 14.73 -2.33
C GLU A 89 -7.52 15.27 -2.66
N LEU A 90 -7.20 15.45 -3.95
CA LEU A 90 -5.92 15.96 -4.43
C LEU A 90 -6.05 17.44 -4.79
N SER A 91 -5.81 18.33 -3.82
CA SER A 91 -5.77 19.77 -4.11
C SER A 91 -4.54 20.14 -4.95
N GLU A 92 -4.62 21.24 -5.71
CA GLU A 92 -3.46 21.75 -6.46
C GLU A 92 -2.28 22.08 -5.52
N ALA A 93 -2.56 22.59 -4.32
CA ALA A 93 -1.55 22.85 -3.28
C ALA A 93 -0.86 21.55 -2.83
N TRP A 94 -1.62 20.49 -2.57
CA TRP A 94 -1.05 19.20 -2.18
C TRP A 94 -0.20 18.60 -3.31
N ILE A 95 -0.60 18.76 -4.58
CA ILE A 95 0.19 18.26 -5.72
C ILE A 95 1.55 18.96 -5.78
N ILE A 96 1.59 20.28 -5.62
CA ILE A 96 2.84 21.05 -5.64
C ILE A 96 3.76 20.58 -4.51
N GLU A 97 3.24 20.51 -3.29
CA GLU A 97 4.01 20.05 -2.13
C GLU A 97 4.50 18.60 -2.33
N HIS A 98 3.64 17.72 -2.82
CA HIS A 98 4.00 16.33 -3.09
C HIS A 98 5.11 16.21 -4.15
N GLN A 99 5.06 17.02 -5.21
CA GLN A 99 6.11 17.07 -6.22
C GLN A 99 7.44 17.58 -5.66
N GLU A 100 7.42 18.58 -4.79
CA GLU A 100 8.62 19.06 -4.09
C GLU A 100 9.22 17.97 -3.20
N GLN A 101 8.37 17.25 -2.45
CA GLN A 101 8.79 16.10 -1.66
C GLN A 101 9.40 14.98 -2.53
N LEU A 102 8.87 14.73 -3.73
CA LEU A 102 9.44 13.76 -4.67
C LEU A 102 10.82 14.20 -5.19
N VAL A 103 11.00 15.49 -5.49
CA VAL A 103 12.28 16.06 -5.93
C VAL A 103 13.33 15.96 -4.82
N GLU A 104 12.98 16.33 -3.59
CA GLU A 104 13.92 16.26 -2.46
C GLU A 104 14.25 14.81 -2.09
N LYS A 105 13.28 13.89 -2.17
CA LYS A 105 13.55 12.46 -1.98
C LYS A 105 14.51 11.89 -3.03
N GLU A 106 14.40 12.33 -4.28
CA GLU A 106 15.34 11.93 -5.34
C GLU A 106 16.74 12.50 -5.08
N ARG A 107 16.83 13.77 -4.68
CA ARG A 107 18.09 14.42 -4.26
C ARG A 107 18.77 13.67 -3.11
N GLU A 108 18.01 13.34 -2.07
CA GLU A 108 18.53 12.56 -0.93
C GLU A 108 18.98 11.18 -1.38
N THR A 109 18.22 10.51 -2.24
CA THR A 109 18.55 9.16 -2.72
C THR A 109 19.85 9.17 -3.51
N ILE A 110 20.02 10.14 -4.42
CA ILE A 110 21.26 10.31 -5.19
C ILE A 110 22.44 10.62 -4.27
N THR A 111 22.27 11.55 -3.33
CA THR A 111 23.32 11.93 -2.38
C THR A 111 23.74 10.75 -1.50
N LYS A 112 22.78 10.02 -0.92
CA LYS A 112 23.03 8.84 -0.08
C LYS A 112 23.69 7.70 -0.86
N LYS A 113 23.30 7.48 -2.12
CA LYS A 113 23.94 6.47 -2.99
C LYS A 113 25.39 6.86 -3.30
N PHE A 114 25.63 8.12 -3.66
CA PHE A 114 26.97 8.62 -3.94
C PHE A 114 27.90 8.52 -2.70
N GLN A 115 27.39 8.88 -1.51
CA GLN A 115 28.13 8.74 -0.26
C GLN A 115 28.51 7.27 0.00
N LYS A 116 27.55 6.35 -0.10
CA LYS A 116 27.81 4.90 0.08
C LYS A 116 28.80 4.35 -0.93
N GLU A 117 28.72 4.78 -2.18
CA GLU A 117 29.69 4.39 -3.22
C GLU A 117 31.09 4.90 -2.87
N ASN A 118 31.22 6.15 -2.40
CA ASN A 118 32.51 6.68 -1.97
C ASN A 118 33.08 5.97 -0.73
N GLU A 119 32.25 5.70 0.27
CA GLU A 119 32.65 4.92 1.45
C GLU A 119 33.18 3.55 1.06
N LYS A 120 32.48 2.85 0.14
CA LYS A 120 32.92 1.56 -0.38
C LYS A 120 34.26 1.65 -1.12
N ARG A 121 34.42 2.65 -1.99
CA ARG A 121 35.67 2.85 -2.75
C ARG A 121 36.85 3.11 -1.85
N VAL A 122 36.67 3.97 -0.83
CA VAL A 122 37.73 4.23 0.16
C VAL A 122 38.08 2.97 0.94
N ALA A 123 37.10 2.14 1.31
CA ALA A 123 37.34 0.86 1.99
C ALA A 123 38.09 -0.15 1.10
N GLU A 124 37.90 -0.09 -0.22
CA GLU A 124 38.60 -0.91 -1.22
C GLU A 124 39.98 -0.32 -1.61
N GLY A 125 40.42 0.77 -0.98
CA GLY A 125 41.69 1.45 -1.26
C GLY A 125 41.66 2.33 -2.52
N GLU A 126 40.48 2.52 -3.13
CA GLU A 126 40.27 3.41 -4.26
C GLU A 126 40.00 4.86 -3.80
N LYS A 127 40.30 5.82 -4.68
CA LYS A 127 39.96 7.23 -4.44
C LYS A 127 38.45 7.45 -4.56
N PRO A 128 37.84 8.30 -3.71
CA PRO A 128 36.41 8.63 -3.84
C PRO A 128 36.11 9.29 -5.19
N HIS A 129 34.87 9.14 -5.66
CA HIS A 129 34.41 9.87 -6.83
C HIS A 129 34.46 11.38 -6.58
N PRO A 130 34.80 12.17 -7.62
CA PRO A 130 34.88 13.62 -7.50
C PRO A 130 33.48 14.23 -7.35
N ASP A 131 33.38 15.38 -6.69
CA ASP A 131 32.11 16.12 -6.52
C ASP A 131 31.44 16.50 -7.84
N LYS A 132 32.20 16.56 -8.94
CA LYS A 132 31.67 16.79 -10.29
C LYS A 132 30.69 15.68 -10.70
N GLU A 133 30.96 14.44 -10.32
CA GLU A 133 30.10 13.28 -10.56
C GLU A 133 28.77 13.44 -9.80
N LEU A 134 28.83 13.89 -8.53
CA LEU A 134 27.62 14.20 -7.76
C LEU A 134 26.80 15.31 -8.42
N LYS A 135 27.44 16.40 -8.85
CA LYS A 135 26.77 17.49 -9.58
C LYS A 135 26.11 17.01 -10.88
N GLU A 136 26.75 16.08 -11.58
CA GLU A 136 26.20 15.48 -12.80
C GLU A 136 24.98 14.63 -12.50
N ARG A 137 25.03 13.78 -11.47
CA ARG A 137 23.87 12.99 -11.02
C ARG A 137 22.72 13.88 -10.54
N LEU A 138 23.02 15.00 -9.88
CA LEU A 138 22.03 15.98 -9.45
C LEU A 138 21.36 16.74 -10.60
N LYS A 139 21.86 16.67 -11.85
CA LYS A 139 21.14 17.20 -13.01
C LYS A 139 19.79 16.51 -13.20
N ALA A 140 19.68 15.22 -12.90
CA ALA A 140 18.42 14.49 -12.95
C ALA A 140 17.36 15.10 -12.01
N VAL A 141 17.78 15.60 -10.84
CA VAL A 141 16.90 16.31 -9.89
C VAL A 141 16.43 17.64 -10.49
N ALA A 142 17.33 18.40 -11.10
CA ALA A 142 17.00 19.67 -11.74
C ALA A 142 16.06 19.48 -12.95
N GLU A 143 16.27 18.43 -13.74
CA GLU A 143 15.38 18.03 -14.83
C GLU A 143 13.99 17.66 -14.32
N LEU A 144 13.91 16.85 -13.26
CA LEU A 144 12.65 16.48 -12.61
C LEU A 144 11.90 17.70 -12.06
N GLN A 145 12.61 18.61 -11.40
CA GLN A 145 12.02 19.86 -10.88
C GLN A 145 11.51 20.77 -12.01
N SER A 146 12.30 20.93 -13.08
CA SER A 146 11.91 21.72 -14.26
C SER A 146 10.66 21.13 -14.93
N LYS A 147 10.60 19.81 -15.01
CA LYS A 147 9.45 19.08 -15.55
C LYS A 147 8.19 19.31 -14.72
N PHE A 148 8.23 19.13 -13.40
CA PHE A 148 7.06 19.42 -12.55
C PHE A 148 6.61 20.88 -12.64
N LYS A 149 7.55 21.83 -12.71
CA LYS A 149 7.23 23.25 -12.97
C LYS A 149 6.52 23.46 -14.31
N LYS A 150 6.92 22.75 -15.37
CA LYS A 150 6.26 22.81 -16.69
C LYS A 150 4.87 22.17 -16.65
N GLU A 151 4.71 21.04 -15.97
CA GLU A 151 3.42 20.34 -15.81
C GLU A 151 2.42 21.21 -15.05
N ASN A 152 2.83 21.83 -13.95
CA ASN A 152 1.95 22.70 -13.16
C ASN A 152 1.52 23.94 -13.93
N LYS A 153 2.40 24.51 -14.76
CA LYS A 153 2.07 25.67 -15.62
C LYS A 153 1.17 25.30 -16.80
N SER A 154 1.45 24.19 -17.47
CA SER A 154 0.73 23.76 -18.68
C SER A 154 -0.55 22.99 -18.38
N LYS A 155 -0.72 22.52 -17.14
CA LYS A 155 -1.76 21.56 -16.70
C LYS A 155 -1.81 20.29 -17.56
N LYS A 156 -0.70 19.94 -18.21
CA LYS A 156 -0.54 18.75 -19.06
C LYS A 156 0.60 17.90 -18.54
N VAL A 157 0.38 16.60 -18.44
CA VAL A 157 1.40 15.63 -18.06
C VAL A 157 1.86 14.92 -19.33
N ALA A 158 3.14 15.06 -19.68
CA ALA A 158 3.72 14.39 -20.84
C ALA A 158 3.90 12.89 -20.55
N ALA A 159 3.72 12.06 -21.58
CA ALA A 159 3.95 10.62 -21.48
C ALA A 159 5.43 10.31 -21.21
N GLU A 160 5.69 9.42 -20.24
CA GLU A 160 7.05 9.07 -19.80
C GLU A 160 7.38 7.60 -20.05
N GLY A 161 8.64 7.35 -20.41
CA GLY A 161 9.19 6.00 -20.61
C GLY A 161 9.26 5.56 -22.08
N ARG A 162 10.30 4.81 -22.45
CA ARG A 162 10.45 4.26 -23.80
C ARG A 162 9.24 3.37 -24.13
N GLY A 163 8.44 3.79 -25.12
CA GLY A 163 7.27 3.05 -25.60
C GLY A 163 6.10 3.03 -24.62
N ALA A 164 5.75 4.19 -24.06
CA ALA A 164 4.49 4.38 -23.35
C ALA A 164 3.31 4.13 -24.29
N THR A 165 2.54 3.08 -24.02
CA THR A 165 1.31 2.75 -24.74
C THR A 165 0.12 2.90 -23.81
N VAL A 166 -1.07 3.12 -24.37
CA VAL A 166 -2.31 3.21 -23.60
C VAL A 166 -2.48 1.97 -22.71
N GLU A 167 -2.23 0.77 -23.26
CA GLU A 167 -2.33 -0.49 -22.55
C GLU A 167 -1.40 -0.56 -21.32
N LYS A 168 -0.12 -0.15 -21.46
CA LYS A 168 0.82 -0.14 -20.33
C LYS A 168 0.37 0.83 -19.23
N LEU A 169 -0.15 2.00 -19.62
CA LEU A 169 -0.67 3.00 -18.67
C LEU A 169 -1.94 2.50 -17.97
N GLU A 170 -2.82 1.78 -18.67
CA GLU A 170 -4.00 1.13 -18.07
C GLU A 170 -3.60 0.04 -17.07
N GLN A 171 -2.59 -0.78 -17.39
CA GLN A 171 -2.04 -1.75 -16.44
C GLN A 171 -1.43 -1.08 -15.20
N GLN A 172 -0.77 0.08 -15.36
CA GLN A 172 -0.29 0.88 -14.24
C GLN A 172 -1.43 1.42 -13.38
N ILE A 173 -2.49 1.92 -14.01
CA ILE A 173 -3.71 2.40 -13.32
C ILE A 173 -4.33 1.26 -12.50
N ALA A 174 -4.52 0.08 -13.09
CA ALA A 174 -5.07 -1.09 -12.39
C ALA A 174 -4.21 -1.52 -11.18
N LYS A 175 -2.88 -1.47 -11.33
CA LYS A 175 -1.94 -1.71 -10.22
C LYS A 175 -2.12 -0.66 -9.12
N HIS A 176 -2.20 0.62 -9.48
CA HIS A 176 -2.40 1.70 -8.50
C HIS A 176 -3.76 1.59 -7.80
N ASP A 177 -4.82 1.24 -8.51
CA ASP A 177 -6.15 0.98 -7.92
C ASP A 177 -6.12 -0.16 -6.91
N THR A 178 -5.44 -1.25 -7.24
CA THR A 178 -5.26 -2.37 -6.29
C THR A 178 -4.50 -1.91 -5.04
N GLN A 179 -3.44 -1.10 -5.18
CA GLN A 179 -2.70 -0.57 -4.04
C GLN A 179 -3.53 0.40 -3.19
N ILE A 180 -4.31 1.27 -3.83
CA ILE A 180 -5.23 2.19 -3.15
C ILE A 180 -6.25 1.41 -2.33
N ASN A 181 -6.89 0.41 -2.92
CA ASN A 181 -7.89 -0.41 -2.25
C ASN A 181 -7.29 -1.16 -1.05
N ASN A 182 -6.10 -1.76 -1.22
CA ASN A 182 -5.40 -2.42 -0.11
C ASN A 182 -5.06 -1.46 1.03
N LEU A 183 -4.61 -0.24 0.72
CA LEU A 183 -4.31 0.78 1.74
C LEU A 183 -5.57 1.31 2.43
N LYS A 184 -6.68 1.46 1.71
CA LYS A 184 -7.98 1.84 2.28
C LYS A 184 -8.49 0.78 3.25
N LEU A 185 -8.46 -0.50 2.86
CA LEU A 185 -8.80 -1.62 3.73
C LEU A 185 -7.91 -1.67 4.98
N GLN A 186 -6.60 -1.41 4.81
CA GLN A 186 -5.67 -1.33 5.93
C GLN A 186 -5.99 -0.16 6.87
N ALA A 187 -6.36 1.00 6.34
CA ALA A 187 -6.76 2.16 7.12
C ALA A 187 -8.05 1.87 7.91
N GLU A 188 -9.06 1.30 7.26
CA GLU A 188 -10.32 0.89 7.89
C GLU A 188 -10.11 -0.14 9.01
N ASP A 189 -9.29 -1.17 8.76
CA ASP A 189 -8.96 -2.19 9.75
C ASP A 189 -8.22 -1.57 10.93
N ARG A 190 -7.26 -0.68 10.69
CA ARG A 190 -6.53 0.00 11.77
C ARG A 190 -7.44 0.89 12.61
N GLU A 191 -8.33 1.64 11.97
CA GLU A 191 -9.27 2.54 12.62
C GLU A 191 -10.32 1.77 13.43
N GLY A 192 -10.93 0.73 12.85
CA GLY A 192 -11.91 -0.10 13.52
C GLY A 192 -11.35 -0.83 14.75
N ASN A 193 -10.05 -1.13 14.74
CA ASN A 193 -9.34 -1.83 15.82
C ASN A 193 -8.66 -0.88 16.82
N LYS A 194 -8.80 0.44 16.70
CA LYS A 194 -8.01 1.39 17.49
C LYS A 194 -8.20 1.24 19.00
N GLU A 195 -9.40 0.86 19.45
CA GLU A 195 -9.79 0.69 20.87
C GLU A 195 -9.88 -0.78 21.32
N VAL A 196 -9.50 -1.74 20.47
CA VAL A 196 -9.72 -3.18 20.74
C VAL A 196 -8.41 -3.97 20.62
N ALA A 197 -8.11 -4.80 21.62
CA ALA A 197 -6.92 -5.65 21.66
C ALA A 197 -7.18 -7.03 21.01
N LEU A 198 -7.04 -7.10 19.69
CA LEU A 198 -7.28 -8.32 18.91
C LEU A 198 -6.34 -9.50 19.23
N GLY A 199 -5.14 -9.22 19.73
CA GLY A 199 -4.14 -10.25 20.02
C GLY A 199 -4.59 -11.19 21.14
N THR A 200 -5.19 -10.62 22.19
CA THR A 200 -5.63 -11.38 23.37
C THR A 200 -6.74 -12.35 23.01
N SER A 201 -7.79 -11.89 22.31
CA SER A 201 -8.89 -12.76 21.84
C SER A 201 -8.36 -13.85 20.92
N LYS A 202 -7.51 -13.49 19.95
CA LYS A 202 -6.97 -14.42 18.96
C LYS A 202 -6.10 -15.52 19.55
N ILE A 203 -5.27 -15.20 20.55
CA ILE A 203 -4.28 -16.14 21.08
C ILE A 203 -4.88 -17.01 22.19
N ASN A 204 -5.79 -16.47 23.00
CA ASN A 204 -6.22 -17.10 24.24
C ASN A 204 -7.70 -17.54 24.25
N TYR A 205 -8.54 -16.98 23.38
CA TYR A 205 -10.00 -17.18 23.44
C TYR A 205 -10.63 -17.69 22.13
N ILE A 206 -9.85 -17.77 21.05
CA ILE A 206 -10.26 -18.34 19.78
C ILE A 206 -9.51 -19.65 19.60
N ASP A 207 -10.23 -20.74 19.33
CA ASP A 207 -9.60 -22.00 18.95
C ASP A 207 -8.82 -21.79 17.64
N PRO A 208 -7.49 -22.04 17.61
CA PRO A 208 -6.67 -21.81 16.44
C PRO A 208 -7.12 -22.64 15.22
N ARG A 209 -7.80 -23.78 15.42
CA ARG A 209 -8.36 -24.60 14.33
C ARG A 209 -9.40 -23.83 13.52
N LEU A 210 -10.20 -22.96 14.16
CA LEU A 210 -11.13 -22.08 13.45
C LEU A 210 -10.41 -21.13 12.48
N THR A 211 -9.21 -20.67 12.84
CA THR A 211 -8.39 -19.84 11.94
C THR A 211 -7.81 -20.65 10.79
N VAL A 212 -7.43 -21.91 11.06
CA VAL A 212 -6.92 -22.83 10.02
C VAL A 212 -8.02 -23.18 9.02
N VAL A 213 -9.22 -23.50 9.49
CA VAL A 213 -10.39 -23.74 8.64
C VAL A 213 -10.69 -22.52 7.78
N PHE A 214 -10.73 -21.32 8.37
CA PHE A 214 -10.93 -20.10 7.60
C PHE A 214 -9.86 -19.92 6.52
N ALA A 215 -8.59 -20.11 6.88
CA ALA A 215 -7.46 -19.95 5.95
C ALA A 215 -7.57 -20.90 4.75
N ARG A 216 -7.98 -22.16 4.97
CA ARG A 216 -8.20 -23.13 3.89
C ARG A 216 -9.43 -22.78 3.05
N LYS A 217 -10.58 -22.63 3.71
CA LYS A 217 -11.88 -22.33 3.07
C LYS A 217 -11.89 -21.07 2.22
N PHE A 218 -11.12 -20.06 2.62
CA PHE A 218 -11.02 -18.80 1.88
C PHE A 218 -9.77 -18.70 1.02
N ASP A 219 -8.94 -19.75 0.93
CA ASP A 219 -7.67 -19.77 0.21
C ASP A 219 -6.78 -18.56 0.57
N VAL A 220 -6.55 -18.38 1.86
CA VAL A 220 -5.68 -17.33 2.41
C VAL A 220 -4.50 -17.98 3.10
N PRO A 221 -3.25 -17.62 2.75
CA PRO A 221 -2.08 -18.15 3.43
C PRO A 221 -2.17 -17.94 4.95
N ILE A 222 -1.98 -19.01 5.73
CA ILE A 222 -2.08 -19.00 7.20
C ILE A 222 -1.15 -17.95 7.83
N GLU A 223 -0.09 -17.59 7.12
CA GLU A 223 0.88 -16.55 7.46
C GLU A 223 0.29 -15.16 7.60
N LYS A 224 -0.85 -14.90 6.95
CA LYS A 224 -1.59 -13.65 7.09
C LYS A 224 -2.28 -13.54 8.46
N PHE A 225 -2.50 -14.67 9.14
CA PHE A 225 -3.13 -14.70 10.45
C PHE A 225 -2.14 -14.99 11.57
N PHE A 226 -1.23 -15.94 11.39
CA PHE A 226 -0.25 -16.33 12.39
C PHE A 226 1.16 -15.95 11.97
N SER A 227 1.83 -15.16 12.82
CA SER A 227 3.27 -14.93 12.74
C SER A 227 4.03 -16.25 12.90
N LYS A 228 5.32 -16.27 12.53
CA LYS A 228 6.17 -17.48 12.63
C LYS A 228 6.05 -18.15 14.01
N THR A 229 6.21 -17.37 15.09
CA THR A 229 6.09 -17.86 16.47
C THR A 229 4.69 -18.42 16.80
N LEU A 230 3.62 -17.80 16.28
CA LEU A 230 2.26 -18.31 16.50
C LEU A 230 1.98 -19.58 15.70
N ARG A 231 2.58 -19.74 14.51
CA ARG A 231 2.51 -20.99 13.73
C ARG A 231 3.21 -22.14 14.45
N GLU A 232 4.35 -21.88 15.08
CA GLU A 232 5.06 -22.86 15.91
C GLU A 232 4.21 -23.27 17.13
N LYS A 233 3.63 -22.30 17.84
CA LYS A 233 2.74 -22.56 18.99
C LYS A 233 1.49 -23.36 18.62
N PHE A 234 0.86 -23.04 17.49
CA PHE A 234 -0.39 -23.65 17.03
C PHE A 234 -0.19 -24.73 15.96
N ASN A 235 1.01 -25.31 15.86
CA ASN A 235 1.33 -26.35 14.88
C ASN A 235 0.40 -27.57 14.99
N TRP A 236 0.01 -27.94 16.21
CA TRP A 236 -0.95 -29.02 16.45
C TRP A 236 -2.32 -28.74 15.79
N ALA A 237 -2.78 -27.48 15.78
CA ALA A 237 -4.03 -27.08 15.16
C ALA A 237 -3.93 -27.09 13.63
N ILE A 238 -2.79 -26.66 13.08
CA ILE A 238 -2.52 -26.66 11.64
C ILE A 238 -2.53 -28.09 11.08
N LYS A 239 -2.02 -29.05 11.86
CA LYS A 239 -1.95 -30.47 11.47
C LYS A 239 -3.24 -31.25 11.68
N SER A 240 -4.05 -30.88 12.69
CA SER A 240 -5.26 -31.64 13.06
C SER A 240 -6.50 -31.31 12.24
N VAL A 241 -6.53 -30.16 11.56
CA VAL A 241 -7.58 -29.85 10.60
C VAL A 241 -7.24 -30.58 9.31
N GLU A 242 -8.02 -31.60 8.95
CA GLU A 242 -7.83 -32.38 7.72
C GLU A 242 -8.62 -31.79 6.55
N ASP A 243 -9.81 -31.24 6.80
CA ASP A 243 -10.72 -30.67 5.80
C ASP A 243 -11.23 -29.27 6.18
N GLU A 244 -11.99 -28.64 5.27
CA GLU A 244 -12.60 -27.32 5.44
C GLU A 244 -13.93 -27.35 6.21
N ASP A 245 -14.42 -28.56 6.51
CA ASP A 245 -15.72 -28.82 7.14
C ASP A 245 -15.62 -29.04 8.65
N TRP A 246 -14.41 -28.96 9.21
CA TRP A 246 -14.19 -29.06 10.64
C TRP A 246 -14.99 -28.00 11.43
N GLU A 247 -15.72 -28.45 12.46
CA GLU A 247 -16.53 -27.61 13.34
C GLU A 247 -16.04 -27.65 14.80
N PHE A 248 -16.16 -26.52 15.51
CA PHE A 248 -15.84 -26.35 16.93
C PHE A 248 -17.07 -26.57 17.80
#